data_AF-A0A2T0VEP4-F1
#
_entry.id   AF-A0A2T0VEP4-F1
#
_cell.length_a   1.000
_cell.length_b   1.000
_cell.length_c   1.000
_cell.angle_alpha   90.00
_cell.angle_beta   90.00
_cell.angle_gamma   90.00
#
_symmetry.space_group_name_H-M   'P 1'
#
loop_
_entity.id
_entity.type
_entity.pdbx_description
1 polymer ?
#
loop_
_entity_poly.entity_id
_entity_poly.type
_entity_poly.pdbx_seq_one_letter_code
_entity_poly.pdbx_strand_id
1 'polypeptide(L)'
;MLKTLFGRSPVQAWVIKQVDDGLIHLCGQGILESRDKRKAVLAALAQGRYRGAVRLAGGGLVLNARLFAALVPLDDLTLTDDGQAHWQGRLWRVSQVPQRCWGFDGRLVAQQGVNVGGLGLVSAEDVSGIRRRVDRDTPQPPGEVTFRAVNELEDHPLIAEPRDAPRPVRPAPRREWRHHDERH
;
A
#
# COMPACT_ATOMS: atom_id res chain seq x y z
N MET A 1 15.31 30.64 12.69
CA MET A 1 15.29 29.34 13.40
C MET A 1 16.71 28.88 13.67
N LEU A 2 17.20 29.06 14.91
CA LEU A 2 18.60 28.90 15.33
C LEU A 2 18.96 27.46 15.74
N LYS A 3 18.79 26.44 14.87
CA LYS A 3 19.27 25.08 15.18
C LYS A 3 20.66 24.76 14.59
N THR A 4 21.24 25.68 13.85
CA THR A 4 22.49 25.46 13.08
C THR A 4 23.79 25.88 13.78
N LEU A 5 23.74 26.47 14.97
CA LEU A 5 24.96 27.00 15.60
C LEU A 5 25.73 26.02 16.49
N PHE A 6 25.20 24.81 16.73
CA PHE A 6 25.93 23.71 17.40
C PHE A 6 25.64 22.31 16.82
N GLY A 7 24.83 22.21 15.77
CA GLY A 7 24.41 20.96 15.15
C GLY A 7 25.30 20.56 13.98
N ARG A 8 25.82 19.33 13.98
CA ARG A 8 26.57 18.76 12.85
C ARG A 8 25.66 18.69 11.62
N SER A 9 26.16 19.11 10.46
CA SER A 9 25.39 19.02 9.22
C SER A 9 25.02 17.57 8.91
N PRO A 10 23.72 17.26 8.73
CA PRO A 10 23.28 15.90 8.45
C PRO A 10 23.89 15.39 7.13
N VAL A 11 24.12 14.07 7.06
CA VAL A 11 24.49 13.43 5.79
C VAL A 11 23.21 13.07 5.06
N GLN A 12 23.04 13.61 3.86
CA GLN A 12 21.97 13.24 2.96
C GLN A 12 22.48 12.22 1.95
N ALA A 13 21.61 11.30 1.57
CA ALA A 13 21.93 10.23 0.64
C ALA A 13 20.70 9.87 -0.20
N TRP A 14 20.94 9.40 -1.42
CA TRP A 14 19.99 8.61 -2.17
C TRP A 14 19.83 7.24 -1.51
N VAL A 15 18.59 6.80 -1.36
CA VAL A 15 18.25 5.55 -0.68
C VAL A 15 17.77 4.53 -1.71
N ILE A 16 18.60 3.53 -1.95
CA ILE A 16 18.34 2.47 -2.92
C ILE A 16 17.90 1.22 -2.17
N LYS A 17 16.65 0.82 -2.40
CA LYS A 17 16.02 -0.34 -1.77
C LYS A 17 16.63 -1.65 -2.23
N GLN A 18 16.82 -1.78 -3.55
CA GLN A 18 17.29 -2.99 -4.22
C GLN A 18 18.04 -2.59 -5.50
N VAL A 19 19.03 -3.39 -5.88
CA VAL A 19 19.78 -3.26 -7.16
C VAL A 19 19.61 -4.57 -7.92
N ASP A 20 19.00 -4.48 -9.10
CA ASP A 20 18.84 -5.56 -10.06
C ASP A 20 19.77 -5.33 -11.26
N ASP A 21 19.79 -6.25 -12.24
CA ASP A 21 20.62 -6.06 -13.44
C ASP A 21 20.12 -4.86 -14.27
N GLY A 22 20.90 -3.77 -14.25
CA GLY A 22 20.63 -2.54 -14.97
C GLY A 22 19.47 -1.68 -14.41
N LEU A 23 18.97 -2.00 -13.21
CA LEU A 23 17.83 -1.31 -12.59
C LEU A 23 18.08 -1.06 -11.10
N ILE A 24 17.80 0.16 -10.64
CA ILE A 24 17.76 0.48 -9.21
C ILE A 24 16.34 0.77 -8.74
N HIS A 25 16.01 0.26 -7.57
CA HIS A 25 14.76 0.55 -6.87
C HIS A 25 14.98 1.71 -5.90
N LEU A 26 14.58 2.92 -6.29
CA LEU A 26 14.89 4.16 -5.59
C LEU A 26 13.75 4.59 -4.65
N CYS A 27 14.04 4.75 -3.36
CA CYS A 27 13.12 5.33 -2.38
C CYS A 27 13.12 6.87 -2.39
N GLY A 28 14.09 7.48 -3.06
CA GLY A 28 14.33 8.93 -3.07
C GLY A 28 15.51 9.31 -2.17
N GLN A 29 15.43 10.49 -1.55
CA GLN A 29 16.47 10.99 -0.66
C GLN A 29 16.14 10.72 0.81
N GLY A 30 17.17 10.59 1.63
CA GLY A 30 17.05 10.44 3.08
C GLY A 30 18.17 11.13 3.83
N ILE A 31 17.93 11.37 5.12
CA ILE A 31 18.91 11.88 6.07
C ILE A 31 19.39 10.73 6.95
N LEU A 32 20.71 10.58 7.07
CA LEU A 32 21.33 9.60 7.95
C LEU A 32 21.41 10.15 9.37
N GLU A 33 20.68 9.51 10.28
CA GLU A 33 20.70 9.85 11.70
C GLU A 33 21.94 9.23 12.33
N SER A 34 22.89 10.08 12.74
CA SER A 34 24.09 9.64 13.45
C SER A 34 24.59 10.69 14.42
N ARG A 35 25.15 10.22 15.53
CA ARG A 35 25.91 11.03 16.49
C ARG A 35 27.39 11.17 16.10
N ASP A 36 27.83 10.57 14.98
CA ASP A 36 29.20 10.66 14.49
C ASP A 36 29.45 11.96 13.72
N LYS A 37 30.72 12.23 13.40
CA LYS A 37 31.07 13.37 12.55
C LYS A 37 30.77 13.02 11.08
N ARG A 38 30.38 14.01 10.27
CA ARG A 38 30.09 13.83 8.83
C ARG A 38 31.15 12.99 8.10
N LYS A 39 32.44 13.30 8.29
CA LYS A 39 33.55 12.56 7.67
C LYS A 39 33.55 11.06 8.03
N ALA A 40 33.24 10.72 9.27
CA ALA A 40 33.17 9.32 9.72
C ALA A 40 31.97 8.59 9.11
N VAL A 41 30.81 9.26 9.03
CA VAL A 41 29.62 8.70 8.36
C VAL A 41 29.90 8.46 6.88
N LEU A 42 30.49 9.43 6.16
CA LEU A 42 30.85 9.29 4.75
C LEU A 42 31.86 8.15 4.53
N ALA A 43 32.87 8.01 5.40
CA ALA A 43 33.81 6.89 5.34
C ALA A 43 33.11 5.54 5.56
N ALA A 44 32.15 5.47 6.49
CA ALA A 44 31.36 4.26 6.73
C ALA A 44 30.46 3.91 5.53
N LEU A 45 29.89 4.90 4.84
CA LEU A 45 29.11 4.70 3.61
C LEU A 45 29.98 4.16 2.48
N ALA A 46 31.13 4.79 2.22
CA ALA A 46 32.07 4.35 1.18
C ALA A 46 32.54 2.90 1.39
N GLN A 47 32.51 2.43 2.64
CA GLN A 47 32.89 1.07 3.02
C GLN A 47 31.70 0.11 3.16
N GLY A 48 30.46 0.57 2.93
CA GLY A 48 29.25 -0.23 3.10
C GLY A 48 28.94 -0.64 4.56
N ARG A 49 29.49 0.06 5.55
CA ARG A 49 29.42 -0.30 6.98
C ARG A 49 28.45 0.54 7.80
N TYR A 50 27.80 1.53 7.21
CA TYR A 50 26.79 2.30 7.93
C TYR A 50 25.58 1.41 8.26
N ARG A 51 25.20 1.33 9.53
CA ARG A 51 24.08 0.51 10.05
C ARG A 51 23.04 1.33 10.84
N GLY A 52 23.11 2.65 10.75
CA GLY A 52 22.26 3.57 11.52
C GLY A 52 20.85 3.72 10.96
N ALA A 53 20.13 4.69 11.51
CA ALA A 53 18.77 5.02 11.10
C ALA A 53 18.77 6.01 9.93
N VAL A 54 17.84 5.84 9.01
CA VAL A 54 17.67 6.66 7.81
C VAL A 54 16.27 7.27 7.85
N ARG A 55 16.18 8.59 7.99
CA ARG A 55 14.92 9.32 7.87
C ARG A 55 14.66 9.65 6.41
N LEU A 56 13.64 9.03 5.82
CA LEU A 56 13.28 9.24 4.42
C LEU A 56 12.53 10.56 4.21
N ALA A 57 12.79 11.22 3.09
CA ALA A 57 12.06 12.42 2.69
C ALA A 57 10.59 12.09 2.35
N GLY A 58 9.67 13.04 2.58
CA GLY A 58 8.27 12.92 2.14
C GLY A 58 7.30 12.19 3.06
N GLY A 59 7.76 11.49 4.11
CA GLY A 59 6.86 10.75 5.01
C GLY A 59 7.25 10.67 6.48
N GLY A 60 8.37 11.28 6.88
CA GLY A 60 8.86 11.27 8.28
C GLY A 60 9.30 9.89 8.81
N LEU A 61 9.14 8.83 8.02
CA LEU A 61 9.52 7.47 8.37
C LEU A 61 11.03 7.35 8.58
N VAL A 62 11.39 6.68 9.66
CA VAL A 62 12.77 6.36 10.01
C VAL A 62 12.94 4.85 9.95
N LEU A 63 13.83 4.39 9.07
CA LEU A 63 14.08 2.97 8.82
C LEU A 63 15.54 2.62 9.07
N ASN A 64 15.82 1.38 9.44
CA ASN A 64 17.19 0.94 9.64
C ASN A 64 17.91 0.75 8.28
N ALA A 65 19.17 1.21 8.19
CA ALA A 65 20.00 1.10 6.99
C ALA A 65 20.12 -0.31 6.41
N ARG A 66 19.97 -1.37 7.23
CA ARG A 66 19.99 -2.77 6.77
C ARG A 66 18.90 -3.12 5.75
N LEU A 67 17.82 -2.33 5.70
CA LEU A 67 16.69 -2.54 4.78
C LEU A 67 16.97 -2.03 3.36
N PHE A 68 18.13 -1.41 3.12
CA PHE A 68 18.49 -0.80 1.85
C PHE A 68 19.74 -1.47 1.29
N ALA A 69 19.73 -1.75 0.00
CA ALA A 69 20.89 -2.28 -0.71
C ALA A 69 22.05 -1.27 -0.75
N ALA A 70 21.74 0.03 -0.89
CA ALA A 70 22.75 1.07 -0.88
C ALA A 70 22.22 2.41 -0.33
N LEU A 71 23.13 3.15 0.31
CA LEU A 71 22.96 4.53 0.74
C LEU A 71 24.07 5.34 0.08
N VAL A 72 23.71 6.11 -0.95
CA VAL A 72 24.67 6.77 -1.83
C VAL A 72 24.69 8.27 -1.49
N PRO A 73 25.84 8.85 -1.10
CA PRO A 73 25.94 10.30 -0.93
C PRO A 73 25.35 11.05 -2.13
N LEU A 74 24.70 12.20 -1.90
CA LEU A 74 23.99 12.90 -2.98
C LEU A 74 24.87 13.23 -4.18
N ASP A 75 26.15 13.54 -3.94
CA ASP A 75 27.10 13.91 -4.98
C ASP A 75 27.58 12.71 -5.81
N ASP A 76 27.34 11.48 -5.35
CA ASP A 76 27.82 10.24 -5.98
C ASP A 76 26.77 9.59 -6.90
N LEU A 77 25.54 10.11 -6.95
CA LEU A 77 24.49 9.68 -7.87
C LEU A 77 23.73 10.88 -8.42
N THR A 78 23.58 10.92 -9.75
CA THR A 78 22.85 11.98 -10.44
C THR A 78 21.65 11.38 -11.18
N LEU A 79 20.46 11.90 -10.93
CA LEU A 79 19.28 11.59 -11.74
C LEU A 79 19.31 12.42 -13.03
N THR A 80 18.98 11.80 -14.14
CA THR A 80 18.84 12.44 -15.45
C THR A 80 17.38 12.82 -15.71
N ASP A 81 17.15 13.73 -16.66
CA ASP A 81 15.81 14.25 -16.98
C ASP A 81 14.85 13.18 -17.53
N ASP A 82 15.39 12.11 -18.11
CA ASP A 82 14.64 10.95 -18.61
C ASP A 82 14.34 9.89 -17.52
N GLY A 83 14.61 10.22 -16.25
CA GLY A 83 14.31 9.34 -15.12
C GLY A 83 15.29 8.16 -14.98
N GLN A 84 16.49 8.27 -15.54
CA GLN A 84 17.60 7.35 -15.28
C GLN A 84 18.54 7.89 -14.20
N ALA A 85 19.56 7.12 -13.83
CA ALA A 85 20.55 7.52 -12.84
C ALA A 85 21.97 7.17 -13.28
N HIS A 86 22.89 8.11 -13.17
CA HIS A 86 24.33 7.84 -13.24
C HIS A 86 24.85 7.49 -11.85
N TRP A 87 25.40 6.29 -11.70
CA TRP A 87 25.99 5.81 -10.46
C TRP A 87 27.04 4.74 -10.74
N GLN A 88 28.18 4.80 -10.04
CA GLN A 88 29.33 3.90 -10.23
C GLN A 88 29.84 3.83 -11.68
N GLY A 89 29.82 4.95 -12.40
CA GLY A 89 30.27 5.00 -13.80
C GLY A 89 29.35 4.29 -14.81
N ARG A 90 28.14 3.89 -14.39
CA ARG A 90 27.13 3.25 -15.25
C ARG A 90 25.82 4.04 -15.22
N LEU A 91 25.05 3.93 -16.29
CA LEU A 91 23.67 4.40 -16.38
C LEU A 91 22.70 3.30 -15.92
N TRP A 92 21.77 3.66 -15.05
CA TRP A 92 20.78 2.76 -14.45
C TRP A 92 19.37 3.21 -14.80
N ARG A 93 18.50 2.26 -15.13
CA ARG A 93 17.06 2.51 -15.09
C ARG A 93 16.64 2.70 -13.64
N VAL A 94 15.65 3.56 -13.41
CA VAL A 94 15.12 3.80 -12.05
C VAL A 94 13.69 3.31 -11.97
N SER A 95 13.42 2.47 -10.98
CA SER A 95 12.07 2.18 -10.51
C SER A 95 11.83 2.89 -9.19
N GLN A 96 10.76 3.68 -9.12
CA GLN A 96 10.42 4.43 -7.92
C GLN A 96 9.72 3.51 -6.93
N VAL A 97 10.20 3.49 -5.69
CA VAL A 97 9.68 2.62 -4.63
C VAL A 97 8.62 3.37 -3.83
N PRO A 98 7.34 2.97 -3.90
CA PRO A 98 6.29 3.59 -3.12
C PRO A 98 6.53 3.42 -1.61
N GLN A 99 6.07 4.39 -0.81
CA GLN A 99 6.25 4.40 0.64
C GLN A 99 5.82 3.09 1.33
N ARG A 100 4.72 2.47 0.87
CA ARG A 100 4.24 1.18 1.41
C ARG A 100 5.30 0.06 1.35
N CYS A 101 6.19 0.10 0.36
CA CYS A 101 7.22 -0.91 0.13
C CYS A 101 8.53 -0.61 0.86
N TRP A 102 8.70 0.56 1.50
CA TRP A 102 9.98 0.93 2.12
C TRP A 102 10.38 -0.01 3.27
N GLY A 103 9.40 -0.48 4.05
CA GLY A 103 9.60 -1.42 5.15
C GLY A 103 9.63 -2.90 4.73
N PHE A 104 9.34 -3.21 3.47
CA PHE A 104 9.30 -4.59 2.98
C PHE A 104 10.70 -5.18 2.88
N ASP A 105 10.92 -6.38 3.42
CA ASP A 105 12.23 -7.05 3.46
C ASP A 105 12.39 -8.10 2.33
N GLY A 106 11.34 -8.30 1.53
CA GLY A 106 11.36 -9.20 0.38
C GLY A 106 11.82 -8.53 -0.91
N ARG A 107 11.89 -9.33 -1.97
CA ARG A 107 12.27 -8.88 -3.31
C ARG A 107 11.21 -7.95 -3.90
N LEU A 108 11.66 -6.88 -4.55
CA LEU A 108 10.81 -6.01 -5.35
C LEU A 108 10.88 -6.40 -6.83
N VAL A 109 9.78 -6.14 -7.54
CA VAL A 109 9.68 -6.21 -9.01
C VAL A 109 9.25 -4.86 -9.55
N ALA A 110 9.81 -4.45 -10.69
CA ALA A 110 9.42 -3.21 -11.35
C ALA A 110 8.28 -3.46 -12.35
N GLN A 111 7.30 -2.57 -12.34
CA GLN A 111 6.14 -2.61 -13.23
C GLN A 111 5.99 -1.24 -13.90
N GLN A 112 5.41 -1.21 -15.10
CA GLN A 112 4.99 0.04 -15.71
C GLN A 112 3.83 0.61 -14.90
N GLY A 113 3.90 1.90 -14.58
CA GLY A 113 2.88 2.58 -13.80
C GLY A 113 2.90 4.07 -14.02
N VAL A 114 1.89 4.75 -13.47
CA VAL A 114 1.86 6.21 -13.40
C VAL A 114 2.52 6.63 -12.09
N ASN A 115 3.43 7.58 -12.18
CA ASN A 115 4.05 8.25 -11.04
C ASN A 115 3.88 9.77 -11.16
N VAL A 116 4.32 10.53 -10.16
CA VAL A 116 4.22 11.99 -10.08
C VAL A 116 4.78 12.71 -11.32
N GLY A 117 5.77 12.11 -12.01
CA GLY A 117 6.36 12.64 -13.25
C GLY A 117 5.82 12.04 -14.55
N GLY A 118 4.75 11.24 -14.51
CA GLY A 118 4.18 10.58 -15.69
C GLY A 118 4.38 9.07 -15.70
N LEU A 119 4.37 8.46 -16.89
CA LEU A 119 4.60 7.02 -17.06
C LEU A 119 6.05 6.67 -16.70
N GLY A 120 6.22 5.61 -15.90
CA GLY A 120 7.55 5.14 -15.51
C GLY A 120 7.50 3.82 -14.77
N LEU A 121 8.67 3.37 -14.30
CA LEU A 121 8.75 2.14 -13.52
C LEU A 121 8.41 2.43 -12.06
N VAL A 122 7.50 1.65 -11.51
CA VAL A 122 7.12 1.66 -10.09
C VAL A 122 7.37 0.28 -9.50
N SER A 123 7.98 0.25 -8.32
CA SER A 123 8.27 -1.00 -7.65
C SER A 123 7.05 -1.54 -6.92
N ALA A 124 6.91 -2.86 -6.91
CA ALA A 124 5.92 -3.60 -6.15
C ALA A 124 6.57 -4.80 -5.46
N GLU A 125 5.92 -5.28 -4.40
CA GLU A 125 6.35 -6.47 -3.65
C GLU A 125 6.20 -7.72 -4.52
N ASP A 126 7.24 -8.56 -4.57
CA ASP A 126 7.18 -9.84 -5.25
C ASP A 126 6.43 -10.87 -4.38
N VAL A 127 5.12 -10.99 -4.61
CA VAL A 127 4.24 -11.94 -3.92
C VAL A 127 4.06 -13.27 -4.67
N SER A 128 4.84 -13.51 -5.73
CA SER A 128 4.72 -14.72 -6.56
C SER A 128 4.97 -16.01 -5.77
N GLY A 129 5.84 -15.96 -4.76
CA GLY A 129 6.12 -17.07 -3.86
C GLY A 129 4.96 -17.43 -2.92
N ILE A 130 4.11 -16.46 -2.55
CA ILE A 130 2.93 -16.67 -1.69
C ILE A 130 1.84 -17.38 -2.48
N ARG A 131 1.55 -16.90 -3.70
CA ARG A 131 0.56 -17.51 -4.61
C ARG A 131 0.83 -19.00 -4.83
N ARG A 132 2.11 -19.36 -5.04
CA ARG A 132 2.52 -20.75 -5.28
C ARG A 132 2.29 -21.69 -4.08
N ARG A 133 2.33 -21.19 -2.84
CA ARG A 133 2.07 -22.00 -1.64
C ARG A 133 0.56 -22.20 -1.44
N VAL A 134 -0.24 -21.16 -1.71
CA VAL A 134 -1.70 -21.26 -1.66
C VAL A 134 -2.21 -22.28 -2.69
N ASP A 135 -1.68 -22.27 -3.92
CA ASP A 135 -2.11 -23.24 -4.95
C ASP A 135 -1.68 -24.70 -4.68
N ARG A 136 -0.62 -24.93 -3.90
CA ARG A 136 -0.09 -26.28 -3.66
C ARG A 136 -0.70 -26.98 -2.45
N ASP A 137 -0.99 -26.23 -1.40
CA ASP A 137 -1.38 -26.80 -0.10
C ASP A 137 -2.84 -26.54 0.27
N THR A 138 -3.62 -25.84 -0.57
CA THR A 138 -5.06 -25.65 -0.34
C THR A 138 -5.83 -26.80 -0.98
N PRO A 139 -6.48 -27.69 -0.20
CA PRO A 139 -7.49 -28.58 -0.76
C PRO A 139 -8.54 -27.69 -1.43
N GLN A 140 -8.82 -27.93 -2.71
CA GLN A 140 -9.91 -27.28 -3.41
C GLN A 140 -11.17 -27.48 -2.55
N PRO A 141 -11.76 -26.43 -1.94
CA PRO A 141 -12.89 -26.63 -1.05
C PRO A 141 -14.00 -27.28 -1.89
N PRO A 142 -14.59 -28.40 -1.46
CA PRO A 142 -15.73 -28.98 -2.14
C PRO A 142 -16.92 -28.04 -1.89
N GLY A 143 -17.09 -27.05 -2.76
CA GLY A 143 -18.18 -26.10 -2.65
C GLY A 143 -17.93 -24.83 -3.44
N GLU A 144 -18.92 -24.44 -4.23
CA GLU A 144 -18.99 -23.13 -4.88
C GLU A 144 -19.11 -22.05 -3.79
N VAL A 145 -18.07 -21.21 -3.65
CA VAL A 145 -18.10 -20.07 -2.73
C VAL A 145 -18.64 -18.86 -3.47
N THR A 146 -19.91 -18.54 -3.24
CA THR A 146 -20.55 -17.32 -3.75
C THR A 146 -20.38 -16.20 -2.73
N PHE A 147 -19.63 -15.15 -3.08
CA PHE A 147 -19.56 -13.92 -2.28
C PHE A 147 -20.78 -13.05 -2.61
N ARG A 148 -21.78 -13.09 -1.73
CA ARG A 148 -22.99 -12.26 -1.82
C ARG A 148 -22.78 -10.98 -1.00
N ALA A 149 -23.34 -9.87 -1.46
CA ALA A 149 -23.30 -8.60 -0.74
C ALA A 149 -24.11 -8.70 0.57
N VAL A 150 -23.73 -7.92 1.59
CA VAL A 150 -24.30 -7.92 2.95
C VAL A 150 -25.84 -7.70 3.00
N ASN A 151 -26.45 -7.28 1.88
CA ASN A 151 -27.89 -7.06 1.78
C ASN A 151 -28.69 -8.25 1.21
N GLU A 152 -28.08 -9.40 0.95
CA GLU A 152 -28.81 -10.61 0.52
C GLU A 152 -29.23 -11.49 1.72
N LEU A 153 -29.81 -10.86 2.74
CA LEU A 153 -30.35 -11.56 3.91
C LEU A 153 -31.87 -11.75 3.79
N GLU A 154 -32.36 -12.13 2.62
CA GLU A 154 -33.73 -12.62 2.46
C GLU A 154 -33.69 -13.86 1.57
N ASP A 155 -34.52 -14.84 1.92
CA ASP A 155 -34.72 -16.14 1.27
C ASP A 155 -33.78 -17.30 1.67
N HIS A 156 -33.80 -17.66 2.95
CA HIS A 156 -33.61 -19.07 3.35
C HIS A 156 -34.98 -19.74 3.53
N PRO A 157 -35.31 -20.84 2.81
CA PRO A 157 -36.63 -21.48 2.83
C PRO A 157 -36.89 -22.35 4.07
N LEU A 158 -36.13 -22.18 5.17
CA LEU A 158 -36.29 -22.94 6.42
C LEU A 158 -36.93 -22.14 7.56
N ILE A 159 -37.38 -20.91 7.30
CA ILE A 159 -38.24 -20.15 8.23
C ILE A 159 -39.66 -20.13 7.66
N ALA A 160 -40.23 -21.32 7.46
CA ALA A 160 -41.65 -21.46 7.17
C ALA A 160 -42.37 -21.91 8.44
N GLU A 161 -42.79 -20.94 9.27
CA GLU A 161 -44.03 -21.06 10.03
C GLU A 161 -44.71 -19.69 10.12
N PRO A 162 -45.81 -19.47 9.38
CA PRO A 162 -46.70 -18.34 9.64
C PRO A 162 -47.54 -18.69 10.88
N ARG A 163 -47.15 -18.19 12.05
CA ARG A 163 -48.07 -18.06 13.18
C ARG A 163 -48.95 -16.83 12.93
N ASP A 164 -50.26 -17.08 12.99
CA ASP A 164 -51.39 -16.14 12.92
C ASP A 164 -51.86 -15.71 11.52
N ALA A 165 -52.60 -16.62 10.89
CA ALA A 165 -53.55 -16.28 9.83
C ALA A 165 -54.71 -15.41 10.40
N PRO A 166 -55.04 -14.26 9.80
CA PRO A 166 -56.30 -13.57 10.07
C PRO A 166 -57.47 -14.42 9.58
N ARG A 167 -58.40 -14.77 10.47
CA ARG A 167 -59.65 -15.47 10.09
C ARG A 167 -60.45 -14.63 9.09
N PRO A 168 -61.04 -15.25 8.05
CA PRO A 168 -61.93 -14.54 7.14
C PRO A 168 -63.22 -14.14 7.86
N VAL A 169 -63.50 -12.83 7.89
CA VAL A 169 -64.75 -12.27 8.40
C VAL A 169 -65.88 -12.70 7.44
N ARG A 170 -66.81 -13.52 7.94
CA ARG A 170 -68.05 -13.85 7.22
C ARG A 170 -68.91 -12.59 7.06
N PRO A 171 -69.41 -12.26 5.85
CA PRO A 171 -70.37 -11.17 5.69
C PRO A 171 -71.74 -11.62 6.23
N ALA A 172 -72.27 -10.86 7.20
CA ALA A 172 -73.63 -11.02 7.72
C ALA A 172 -74.62 -10.16 6.89
N PRO A 173 -75.88 -10.59 6.75
CA PRO A 173 -76.76 -10.16 5.68
C PRO A 173 -77.42 -8.79 5.86
N ARG A 174 -77.67 -8.18 4.71
CA ARG A 174 -78.50 -7.01 4.39
C ARG A 174 -79.79 -6.91 5.26
N ARG A 175 -80.01 -5.74 5.87
CA ARG A 175 -81.35 -5.25 6.23
C ARG A 175 -81.52 -3.83 5.70
N GLU A 176 -82.40 -3.69 4.71
CA GLU A 176 -83.01 -2.42 4.30
C GLU A 176 -83.91 -1.90 5.42
N TRP A 177 -83.88 -0.59 5.69
CA TRP A 177 -85.07 0.18 6.06
C TRP A 177 -85.01 1.58 5.41
N ARG A 178 -86.21 2.04 5.03
CA ARG A 178 -86.55 3.01 3.98
C ARG A 178 -86.37 4.49 4.35
N HIS A 179 -86.25 5.29 3.29
CA HIS A 179 -86.69 6.67 3.06
C HIS A 179 -87.77 7.26 3.99
N HIS A 180 -87.57 8.53 4.41
CA HIS A 180 -88.45 9.70 4.23
C HIS A 180 -87.71 10.94 4.83
N ASP A 181 -87.37 12.01 4.09
CA ASP A 181 -88.16 13.27 3.86
C ASP A 181 -88.71 13.87 5.18
N GLU A 182 -88.65 15.17 5.52
CA GLU A 182 -88.49 16.43 4.80
C GLU A 182 -88.26 17.58 5.82
N ARG A 183 -87.71 18.70 5.32
CA ARG A 183 -87.87 20.13 5.70
C ARG A 183 -88.49 20.55 7.05
N HIS A 184 -87.86 21.55 7.69
CA HIS A 184 -88.39 22.91 7.82
C HIS A 184 -87.29 23.92 8.13
#